data_AF-A0A0U1SF13-F1
#
_entry.id   AF-A0A0U1SF13-F1
#
_cell.length_a   1.000
_cell.length_b   1.000
_cell.length_c   1.000
_cell.angle_alpha   90.00
_cell.angle_beta   90.00
_cell.angle_gamma   90.00
#
_symmetry.space_group_name_H-M   'P 1'
#
loop_
_entity.id
_entity.type
_entity.pdbx_description
1 polymer ?
#
loop_
_entity_poly.entity_id
_entity_poly.type
_entity_poly.pdbx_seq_one_letter_code
_entity_poly.pdbx_strand_id
1 'polypeptide(L)'
;RECMKNFENAVYMATGSDVQARIPAGCCYFMQFYDCFYDQVEKSCGKQAIPMVKKASIMLHMPCIHDFCSSYDPSSDLCMDLLNRNGTVPAQKYSYLARFVVTMLKHRN
;
A
#
# COMPACT_ATOMS: atom_id res chain seq x y z
N ARG A 1 5.78 -5.82 -9.90
CA ARG A 1 6.75 -5.78 -8.76
C ARG A 1 6.62 -4.49 -7.97
N GLU A 2 6.46 -3.35 -8.63
CA GLU A 2 6.28 -2.03 -8.00
C GLU A 2 5.05 -1.94 -7.08
N CYS A 3 3.87 -2.41 -7.51
CA CYS A 3 2.67 -2.36 -6.67
C CYS A 3 2.89 -3.08 -5.31
N MET A 4 3.49 -4.28 -5.34
CA MET A 4 3.77 -5.01 -4.10
C MET A 4 4.81 -4.31 -3.22
N LYS A 5 5.77 -3.60 -3.80
CA LYS A 5 6.72 -2.78 -3.03
C LYS A 5 6.01 -1.62 -2.33
N ASN A 6 5.07 -0.96 -3.02
CA ASN A 6 4.25 0.10 -2.41
C ASN A 6 3.37 -0.46 -1.29
N PHE A 7 2.81 -1.66 -1.46
CA PHE A 7 2.07 -2.33 -0.39
C PHE A 7 2.96 -2.67 0.81
N GLU A 8 4.14 -3.24 0.60
CA GLU A 8 5.11 -3.53 1.67
C GLU A 8 5.49 -2.24 2.44
N ASN A 9 5.72 -1.14 1.72
CA ASN A 9 6.01 0.17 2.33
C ASN A 9 4.80 0.74 3.08
N ALA A 10 3.59 0.59 2.56
CA ALA A 10 2.37 1.03 3.23
C ALA A 10 2.20 0.32 4.57
N VAL A 11 2.37 -1.01 4.60
CA VAL A 11 2.34 -1.81 5.83
C VAL A 11 3.46 -1.39 6.79
N TYR A 12 4.65 -1.16 6.27
CA TYR A 12 5.79 -0.71 7.09
C TYR A 12 5.49 0.63 7.76
N MET A 13 5.09 1.65 6.99
CA MET A 13 4.81 2.96 7.53
C MET A 13 3.66 2.88 8.53
N ALA A 14 2.53 2.25 8.17
CA ALA A 14 1.35 2.13 9.03
C ALA A 14 1.63 1.42 10.37
N THR A 15 2.58 0.48 10.40
CA THR A 15 2.97 -0.27 11.60
C THR A 15 4.29 0.19 12.22
N GLY A 16 4.87 1.27 11.70
CA GLY A 16 6.13 1.84 12.12
C GLY A 16 6.04 2.52 13.49
N SER A 17 7.21 2.84 14.05
CA SER A 17 7.33 3.48 15.36
C SER A 17 7.11 5.00 15.33
N ASP A 18 7.19 5.64 14.15
CA ASP A 18 6.87 7.06 14.01
C ASP A 18 5.35 7.25 13.91
N VAL A 19 4.73 7.58 15.05
CA VAL A 19 3.28 7.74 15.17
C VAL A 19 2.75 8.92 14.35
N GLN A 20 3.56 9.96 14.12
CA GLN A 20 3.13 11.14 13.39
C GLN A 20 3.18 10.91 11.87
N ALA A 21 4.21 10.23 11.38
CA ALA A 21 4.37 9.96 9.96
C ALA A 21 3.67 8.66 9.48
N ARG A 22 3.36 7.71 10.39
CA ARG A 22 2.86 6.37 10.00
C ARG A 22 1.60 6.39 9.16
N ILE A 23 0.61 7.20 9.54
CA ILE A 23 -0.69 7.23 8.84
C ILE A 23 -0.55 8.01 7.52
N PRO A 24 -0.01 9.25 7.51
CA PRO A 24 0.17 9.98 6.26
C PRO A 24 1.00 9.21 5.22
N ALA A 25 2.18 8.72 5.61
CA ALA A 25 3.05 8.01 4.68
C ALA A 25 2.49 6.64 4.30
N GLY A 26 1.86 5.93 5.24
CA GLY A 26 1.16 4.67 4.95
C GLY A 26 0.05 4.86 3.93
N CYS A 27 -0.74 5.93 4.06
CA CYS A 27 -1.77 6.29 3.09
C CYS A 27 -1.19 6.67 1.72
N CYS A 28 -0.11 7.47 1.66
CA CYS A 28 0.53 7.80 0.39
C CYS A 28 0.98 6.54 -0.37
N TYR A 29 1.65 5.60 0.31
CA TYR A 29 2.05 4.33 -0.30
C TYR A 29 0.85 3.44 -0.64
N PHE A 30 -0.21 3.43 0.18
CA PHE A 30 -1.41 2.65 -0.08
C PHE A 30 -2.13 3.16 -1.33
N MET A 31 -2.27 4.47 -1.51
CA MET A 31 -2.90 5.06 -2.69
C MET A 31 -2.11 4.70 -3.96
N GLN A 32 -0.77 4.81 -3.92
CA GLN A 32 0.08 4.35 -5.03
C GLN A 32 -0.07 2.84 -5.31
N PHE A 33 -0.20 2.02 -4.28
CA PHE A 33 -0.47 0.59 -4.45
C PHE A 33 -1.84 0.34 -5.09
N TYR A 34 -2.88 1.02 -4.60
CA TYR A 34 -4.25 0.83 -5.03
C TYR A 34 -4.40 1.13 -6.52
N ASP A 35 -3.86 2.27 -6.98
CA ASP A 35 -3.88 2.66 -8.38
C ASP A 35 -3.08 1.68 -9.25
N CYS A 36 -1.86 1.36 -8.83
CA CYS A 36 -0.99 0.39 -9.51
C CYS A 36 -1.65 -1.00 -9.61
N PHE A 37 -2.37 -1.43 -8.57
CA PHE A 37 -3.03 -2.74 -8.54
C PHE A 37 -4.13 -2.84 -9.59
N TYR A 38 -5.04 -1.86 -9.67
CA TYR A 38 -6.11 -1.89 -10.67
C TYR A 38 -5.58 -1.69 -12.09
N ASP A 39 -4.59 -0.82 -12.28
CA ASP A 39 -3.93 -0.63 -13.57
C ASP A 39 -3.22 -1.92 -14.04
N GLN A 40 -2.51 -2.62 -13.15
CA GLN A 40 -1.86 -3.89 -13.46
C GLN A 40 -2.89 -4.99 -13.79
N VAL A 41 -4.01 -5.04 -13.06
CA VAL A 41 -5.10 -5.98 -13.34
C VAL A 41 -5.71 -5.71 -14.70
N GLU A 42 -5.98 -4.45 -15.04
CA GLU A 42 -6.50 -4.09 -16.36
C GLU A 42 -5.52 -4.47 -17.47
N LYS A 43 -4.23 -4.14 -17.31
CA LYS A 43 -3.18 -4.45 -18.29
C LYS A 43 -2.96 -5.94 -18.50
N SER A 44 -3.04 -6.73 -17.42
CA SER A 44 -2.71 -8.16 -17.47
C SER A 44 -3.91 -9.05 -17.81
N CYS A 45 -5.10 -8.68 -17.33
CA CYS A 45 -6.30 -9.52 -17.37
C CYS A 45 -7.45 -8.90 -18.16
N GLY A 46 -7.31 -7.65 -18.60
CA GLY A 46 -8.34 -6.89 -19.31
C GLY A 46 -9.38 -6.26 -18.38
N LYS A 47 -10.10 -5.26 -18.90
CA LYS A 47 -11.15 -4.53 -18.17
C LYS A 47 -12.25 -5.43 -17.60
N GLN A 48 -12.53 -6.57 -18.25
CA GLN A 48 -13.52 -7.54 -17.78
C GLN A 48 -13.18 -8.20 -16.44
N ALA A 49 -11.91 -8.18 -16.00
CA ALA A 49 -11.49 -8.74 -14.73
C ALA A 49 -11.74 -7.78 -13.54
N ILE A 50 -11.91 -6.48 -13.80
CA ILE A 50 -12.07 -5.44 -12.78
C ILE A 50 -13.26 -5.70 -11.84
N PRO A 51 -14.46 -6.12 -12.30
CA PRO A 51 -15.57 -6.41 -11.41
C PRO A 51 -15.28 -7.56 -10.43
N MET A 52 -14.56 -8.60 -10.88
CA MET A 52 -14.18 -9.73 -10.05
C MET A 52 -13.16 -9.30 -8.99
N VAL A 53 -12.14 -8.55 -9.41
CA VAL A 53 -11.11 -8.02 -8.51
C VAL A 53 -11.71 -7.04 -7.51
N LYS A 54 -12.66 -6.20 -7.93
CA LYS A 54 -13.39 -5.30 -7.02
C LYS A 54 -14.14 -6.05 -5.93
N LYS A 55 -14.73 -7.21 -6.21
CA LYS A 55 -15.33 -8.06 -5.17
C LYS A 55 -14.29 -8.59 -4.20
N ALA A 56 -13.13 -9.04 -4.69
CA ALA A 56 -12.04 -9.50 -3.83
C ALA A 56 -11.46 -8.37 -2.97
N SER A 57 -11.34 -7.16 -3.52
CA SER A 57 -10.82 -6.00 -2.79
C SER A 57 -11.77 -5.54 -1.69
N ILE A 58 -13.09 -5.66 -1.89
CA ILE A 58 -14.10 -5.43 -0.84
C ILE A 58 -13.91 -6.43 0.32
N MET A 59 -13.70 -7.71 0.04
CA MET A 59 -13.45 -8.72 1.09
C MET A 59 -12.18 -8.40 1.91
N LEU A 60 -11.19 -7.79 1.26
CA LEU A 60 -9.94 -7.33 1.88
C LEU A 60 -10.04 -5.93 2.47
N HIS A 61 -11.24 -5.32 2.52
CA HIS A 61 -11.49 -3.97 3.03
C HIS A 61 -10.67 -2.87 2.35
N MET A 62 -10.13 -3.10 1.15
CA MET A 62 -9.33 -2.11 0.42
C MET A 62 -10.11 -0.82 0.14
N PRO A 63 -11.41 -0.84 -0.25
CA PRO A 63 -12.18 0.39 -0.45
C PRO A 63 -12.30 1.23 0.82
N CYS A 64 -12.45 0.61 1.99
CA CYS A 64 -12.52 1.33 3.25
C CYS A 64 -11.18 2.03 3.58
N ILE A 65 -10.05 1.36 3.29
CA ILE A 65 -8.71 1.95 3.46
C ILE A 65 -8.50 3.08 2.45
N HIS A 66 -8.96 2.90 1.21
CA HIS A 66 -8.93 3.94 0.18
C HIS A 66 -9.71 5.18 0.61
N ASP A 67 -10.94 5.01 1.11
CA ASP A 67 -11.76 6.12 1.59
C ASP A 67 -11.12 6.82 2.80
N PHE A 68 -10.55 6.05 3.72
CA PHE A 68 -9.79 6.58 4.86
C PHE A 68 -8.55 7.38 4.40
N CYS A 69 -7.90 6.95 3.32
CA CYS A 69 -6.71 7.59 2.76
C CYS A 69 -7.02 8.62 1.66
N SER A 70 -8.29 8.91 1.37
CA SER A 70 -8.71 9.72 0.22
C SER A 70 -8.19 11.16 0.21
N SER A 71 -7.82 11.71 1.36
CA SER A 71 -7.21 13.04 1.47
C SER A 71 -5.71 13.07 1.13
N TYR A 72 -5.07 11.91 0.96
CA TYR A 72 -3.64 11.78 0.67
C TYR A 72 -3.44 11.47 -0.81
N ASP A 73 -3.53 12.50 -1.65
CA ASP A 73 -3.24 12.38 -3.08
C ASP A 73 -1.76 11.94 -3.27
N PRO A 74 -1.51 10.80 -3.94
CA PRO A 74 -0.16 10.26 -4.11
C PRO A 74 0.76 11.18 -4.95
N SER A 75 0.19 12.14 -5.69
CA SER A 75 0.92 13.13 -6.47
C SER A 75 1.10 14.48 -5.76
N SER A 76 0.50 14.66 -4.59
CA SER A 76 0.63 15.90 -3.80
C SER A 76 2.06 16.12 -3.31
N ASP A 77 2.44 17.39 -3.14
CA ASP A 77 3.73 17.76 -2.54
C ASP A 77 3.96 17.10 -1.18
N LEU A 78 2.89 16.92 -0.39
CA LEU A 78 2.93 16.22 0.89
C LEU A 78 3.35 14.77 0.72
N CYS A 79 2.68 14.01 -0.16
CA CYS A 79 3.05 12.62 -0.39
C CYS A 79 4.43 12.53 -1.03
N MET A 80 4.77 13.37 -1.99
CA MET A 80 6.10 13.38 -2.60
C MET A 80 7.20 13.64 -1.55
N ASP A 81 7.01 14.60 -0.64
CA ASP A 81 7.94 14.85 0.47
C ASP A 81 8.01 13.65 1.43
N LEU A 82 6.88 13.10 1.87
CA LEU A 82 6.83 11.93 2.77
C LEU A 82 7.44 10.67 2.16
N LEU A 83 7.30 10.48 0.85
CA LEU A 83 7.86 9.34 0.12
C LEU A 83 9.37 9.52 -0.15
N ASN A 84 9.82 10.76 -0.37
CA ASN A 84 11.23 11.10 -0.59
C ASN A 84 12.05 11.17 0.70
N ARG A 85 11.42 11.51 1.83
CA ARG A 85 12.03 11.35 3.16
C ARG A 85 12.22 9.85 3.38
N ASN A 86 13.47 9.39 3.31
CA ASN A 86 13.92 8.00 3.45
C ASN A 86 13.37 7.27 4.69
N GLY A 87 12.10 6.87 4.67
CA GLY A 87 11.57 5.73 5.41
C GLY A 87 11.93 4.39 4.73
N THR A 88 12.66 4.46 3.61
CA THR A 88 13.02 3.34 2.73
C THR A 88 14.32 2.65 3.06
N VAL A 89 15.05 3.06 4.12
CA VAL A 89 15.98 2.12 4.74
C VAL A 89 15.10 1.13 5.49
N PRO A 90 15.01 -0.15 5.09
CA PRO A 90 14.39 -1.13 5.96
C PRO A 90 15.21 -1.09 7.24
N ALA A 91 14.67 -0.50 8.31
CA ALA A 91 15.24 -0.72 9.62
C ALA A 91 15.31 -2.24 9.75
N GLN A 92 16.48 -2.80 10.06
CA GLN A 92 16.69 -4.26 10.18
C GLN A 92 15.66 -4.96 11.11
N LYS A 93 14.83 -4.18 11.81
CA LYS A 93 13.73 -4.58 12.66
C LYS A 93 12.39 -4.09 12.10
N TYR A 94 11.83 -4.82 11.14
CA TYR A 94 10.40 -4.79 10.88
C TYR A 94 9.63 -4.96 12.20
N SER A 95 8.51 -4.24 12.39
CA SER A 95 7.59 -4.54 13.49
C SER A 95 7.15 -6.02 13.41
N TYR A 96 6.89 -6.67 14.55
CA TYR A 96 6.44 -8.08 14.53
C TYR A 96 5.20 -8.28 13.65
N LEU A 97 4.30 -7.30 13.66
CA LEU A 97 3.11 -7.28 12.82
C LEU A 97 3.45 -7.14 11.33
N ALA A 98 4.35 -6.22 10.96
CA ALA A 98 4.81 -6.07 9.57
C ALA A 98 5.45 -7.37 9.06
N ARG A 99 6.30 -8.02 9.87
CA ARG A 99 6.91 -9.31 9.50
C ARG A 99 5.86 -10.37 9.24
N PHE A 100 4.89 -10.48 10.13
CA PHE A 100 3.82 -11.46 10.00
C PHE A 100 3.04 -11.26 8.69
N VAL A 101 2.56 -10.04 8.44
CA VAL A 101 1.77 -9.72 7.24
C VAL A 101 2.57 -9.95 5.95
N VAL A 102 3.82 -9.46 5.90
CA VAL A 102 4.69 -9.63 4.71
C VAL A 102 5.03 -11.10 4.47
N THR A 103 5.32 -11.86 5.53
CA THR A 103 5.64 -13.30 5.42
C THR A 103 4.46 -14.10 4.88
N MET A 104 3.25 -13.84 5.39
CA MET A 104 2.02 -14.50 4.91
C MET A 104 1.75 -14.23 3.42
N LEU A 105 2.11 -13.04 2.93
CA LEU A 105 1.95 -12.68 1.51
C LEU A 105 3.02 -13.33 0.62
N LYS A 106 4.26 -13.45 1.11
CA LYS A 106 5.35 -14.09 0.35
C LYS A 106 5.20 -15.60 0.24
N HIS A 107 4.66 -16.26 1.26
CA HIS A 107 4.49 -17.72 1.27
C HIS A 107 3.36 -18.24 0.37
N ARG A 108 2.55 -17.34 -0.23
CA ARG A 108 1.42 -17.68 -1.09
C ARG A 108 1.73 -17.66 -2.59
N ASN A 109 2.98 -17.37 -2.97
CA ASN A 109 3.50 -17.46 -4.33
C ASN A 109 4.37 -18.71 -4.50
#